data_AF-A0A2S9F3T0-F1
#
_entry.id   AF-A0A2S9F3T0-F1
#
_cell.length_a   1.000
_cell.length_b   1.000
_cell.length_c   1.000
_cell.angle_alpha   90.00
_cell.angle_beta   90.00
_cell.angle_gamma   90.00
#
_symmetry.space_group_name_H-M   'P 1'
#
loop_
_entity.id
_entity.type
_entity.pdbx_description
1 polymer ?
#
loop_
_entity_poly.entity_id
_entity_poly.type
_entity_poly.pdbx_seq_one_letter_code
_entity_poly.pdbx_strand_id
1 'polypeptide(L)'
;ATEFDVAALDALRPSLVEMGRAVVREDHRNGAVVLLMWGGILAYLDRSGYDYVTGCVSVPVADPAGQYPAGSLLRGVRDFVMRRHAAPAELTVHPYRPVVVDGRALDDIEPPARVSVPALMRGYLRLGAQVCGEPAHDPDFGVGDFPALLDKRHADTRYLKRLRSAGAATAIANGRAS
;
A
#
# COMPACT_ATOMS: atom_id res chain seq x y z
N ALA A 1 -8.83 -13.97 7.55
CA ALA A 1 -8.43 -12.57 7.72
C ALA A 1 -8.75 -12.13 9.13
N THR A 2 -7.82 -11.49 9.83
CA THR A 2 -8.01 -11.06 11.24
C THR A 2 -8.31 -9.57 11.36
N GLU A 3 -8.07 -8.79 10.30
CA GLU A 3 -8.20 -7.32 10.31
C GLU A 3 -9.46 -6.82 9.59
N PHE A 4 -9.93 -7.56 8.58
CA PHE A 4 -11.05 -7.17 7.71
C PHE A 4 -12.03 -8.31 7.49
N ASP A 5 -13.31 -7.95 7.34
CA ASP A 5 -14.28 -8.76 6.62
C ASP A 5 -14.00 -8.67 5.12
N VAL A 6 -13.49 -9.76 4.56
CA VAL A 6 -13.05 -9.87 3.16
C VAL A 6 -14.04 -10.62 2.27
N ALA A 7 -15.27 -10.85 2.71
CA ALA A 7 -16.28 -11.59 1.94
C ALA A 7 -16.51 -10.99 0.54
N ALA A 8 -16.37 -9.67 0.39
CA ALA A 8 -16.44 -8.99 -0.91
C ALA A 8 -15.41 -9.47 -1.94
N LEU A 9 -14.32 -10.10 -1.50
CA LEU A 9 -13.26 -10.65 -2.37
C LEU A 9 -13.48 -12.12 -2.72
N ASP A 10 -14.56 -12.76 -2.26
CA ASP A 10 -14.79 -14.20 -2.42
C ASP A 10 -14.81 -14.65 -3.87
N ALA A 11 -15.38 -13.83 -4.76
CA ALA A 11 -15.38 -14.10 -6.20
C ALA A 11 -13.96 -14.11 -6.82
N LEU A 12 -12.99 -13.45 -6.19
CA LEU A 12 -11.61 -13.37 -6.66
C LEU A 12 -10.75 -14.52 -6.12
N ARG A 13 -11.17 -15.18 -5.02
CA ARG A 13 -10.36 -16.19 -4.29
C ARG A 13 -9.71 -17.25 -5.16
N PRO A 14 -10.35 -17.82 -6.20
CA PRO A 14 -9.69 -18.82 -7.06
C PRO A 14 -8.43 -18.31 -7.76
N SER A 15 -8.32 -16.99 -7.96
CA SER A 15 -7.21 -16.33 -8.67
C SER A 15 -6.47 -15.28 -7.80
N LEU A 16 -6.66 -15.31 -6.48
CA LEU A 16 -6.16 -14.30 -5.54
C LEU A 16 -4.99 -14.81 -4.70
N VAL A 17 -3.94 -14.00 -4.61
CA VAL A 17 -2.79 -14.20 -3.72
C VAL A 17 -2.80 -13.15 -2.62
N GLU A 18 -2.64 -13.57 -1.38
CA GLU A 18 -2.42 -12.65 -0.25
C GLU A 18 -0.92 -12.44 -0.06
N MET A 19 -0.50 -11.17 -0.03
CA MET A 19 0.83 -10.74 0.36
C MET A 19 0.79 -10.26 1.81
N GLY A 20 1.51 -10.97 2.68
CA GLY A 20 1.70 -10.56 4.07
C GLY A 20 2.80 -9.50 4.23
N ARG A 21 3.53 -9.57 5.34
CA ARG A 21 4.54 -8.56 5.70
C ARG A 21 5.75 -8.57 4.75
N ALA A 22 6.08 -7.39 4.23
CA ALA A 22 7.34 -7.14 3.53
C ALA A 22 8.33 -6.45 4.48
N VAL A 23 9.51 -7.04 4.66
CA VAL A 23 10.57 -6.48 5.52
C VAL A 23 11.83 -6.30 4.69
N VAL A 24 12.37 -5.07 4.71
CA VAL A 24 13.61 -4.71 4.02
C VAL A 24 14.64 -4.29 5.06
N ARG A 25 15.83 -4.92 5.00
CA ARG A 25 16.99 -4.56 5.82
C ARG A 25 17.32 -3.08 5.64
N GLU A 26 17.63 -2.38 6.71
CA GLU A 26 17.69 -0.92 6.78
C GLU A 26 18.56 -0.28 5.69
N ASP A 27 19.75 -0.81 5.47
CA ASP A 27 20.72 -0.38 4.46
C ASP A 27 20.27 -0.64 3.00
N HIS A 28 19.19 -1.39 2.80
CA HIS A 28 18.58 -1.67 1.51
C HIS A 28 17.23 -0.97 1.29
N ARG A 29 16.78 -0.13 2.22
CA ARG A 29 15.48 0.58 2.12
C ARG A 29 15.52 1.67 1.05
N ASN A 30 15.40 1.26 -0.20
CA ASN A 30 15.36 2.12 -1.36
C ASN A 30 14.32 1.64 -2.38
N GLY A 31 14.03 2.49 -3.38
CA GLY A 31 13.03 2.19 -4.40
C GLY A 31 13.34 0.97 -5.27
N ALA A 32 14.62 0.57 -5.39
CA ALA A 32 15.01 -0.58 -6.19
C ALA A 32 14.59 -1.91 -5.53
N VAL A 33 14.57 -2.00 -4.20
CA VAL A 33 14.08 -3.21 -3.52
C VAL A 33 12.57 -3.39 -3.71
N VAL A 34 11.79 -2.31 -3.57
CA VAL A 34 10.33 -2.35 -3.80
C VAL A 34 10.03 -2.81 -5.24
N LEU A 35 10.82 -2.36 -6.19
CA LEU A 35 10.72 -2.76 -7.59
C LEU A 35 11.05 -4.24 -7.81
N LEU A 36 12.13 -4.74 -7.22
CA LEU A 36 12.51 -6.16 -7.31
C LEU A 36 11.43 -7.04 -6.70
N MET A 37 10.89 -6.63 -5.56
CA MET A 37 9.78 -7.31 -4.89
C MET A 37 8.55 -7.39 -5.81
N TRP A 38 8.09 -6.27 -6.37
CA TRP A 38 6.97 -6.27 -7.33
C TRP A 38 7.27 -7.08 -8.60
N GLY A 39 8.53 -7.04 -9.07
CA GLY A 39 8.97 -7.87 -10.17
C GLY A 39 8.84 -9.37 -9.88
N GLY A 40 9.19 -9.79 -8.68
CA GLY A 40 9.03 -11.16 -8.21
C GLY A 40 7.56 -11.57 -8.05
N ILE A 41 6.75 -10.70 -7.44
CA ILE A 41 5.31 -10.93 -7.23
C ILE A 41 4.60 -11.12 -8.56
N LEU A 42 4.75 -10.18 -9.50
CA LEU A 42 4.08 -10.30 -10.81
C LEU A 42 4.55 -11.53 -11.59
N ALA A 43 5.85 -11.84 -11.53
CA ALA A 43 6.37 -13.05 -12.17
C ALA A 43 5.83 -14.33 -11.51
N TYR A 44 5.57 -14.32 -10.20
CA TYR A 44 4.88 -15.41 -9.51
C TYR A 44 3.43 -15.54 -9.97
N LEU A 45 2.67 -14.45 -10.00
CA LEU A 45 1.29 -14.45 -10.50
C LEU A 45 1.18 -15.00 -11.92
N ASP A 46 2.10 -14.61 -12.81
CA ASP A 46 2.15 -15.09 -14.19
C ASP A 46 2.47 -16.57 -14.30
N ARG A 47 3.48 -17.06 -13.56
CA ARG A 47 3.85 -18.49 -13.59
C ARG A 47 2.79 -19.39 -12.96
N SER A 48 2.08 -18.89 -11.96
CA SER A 48 1.13 -19.68 -11.17
C SER A 48 -0.33 -19.52 -11.64
N GLY A 49 -0.59 -18.66 -12.64
CA GLY A 49 -1.93 -18.47 -13.18
C GLY A 49 -2.88 -17.70 -12.26
N TYR A 50 -2.34 -16.84 -11.40
CA TYR A 50 -3.12 -15.93 -10.55
C TYR A 50 -3.22 -14.55 -11.18
N ASP A 51 -4.33 -13.85 -10.97
CA ASP A 51 -4.60 -12.53 -11.56
C ASP A 51 -4.54 -11.41 -10.53
N TYR A 52 -4.79 -11.72 -9.26
CA TYR A 52 -4.93 -10.72 -8.22
C TYR A 52 -3.92 -10.93 -7.11
N VAL A 53 -3.43 -9.81 -6.57
CA VAL A 53 -2.72 -9.79 -5.30
C VAL A 53 -3.35 -8.78 -4.35
N THR A 54 -3.59 -9.19 -3.12
CA THR A 54 -4.12 -8.34 -2.05
C THR A 54 -3.19 -8.34 -0.84
N GLY A 55 -3.32 -7.34 0.01
CA GLY A 55 -2.60 -7.20 1.27
C GLY A 55 -2.87 -5.84 1.89
N CYS A 56 -2.13 -5.50 2.94
CA CYS A 56 -2.27 -4.22 3.63
C CYS A 56 -1.08 -3.30 3.34
N VAL A 57 -1.35 -2.00 3.30
CA VAL A 57 -0.30 -0.98 3.35
C VAL A 57 -0.54 -0.04 4.51
N SER A 58 0.44 0.03 5.40
CA SER A 58 0.32 0.73 6.67
C SER A 58 0.69 2.21 6.56
N VAL A 59 -0.06 3.05 7.26
CA VAL A 59 0.24 4.47 7.45
C VAL A 59 0.29 4.75 8.96
N PRO A 60 1.39 5.32 9.49
CA PRO A 60 1.48 5.65 10.91
C PRO A 60 0.35 6.55 11.39
N VAL A 61 -0.18 6.23 12.58
CA VAL A 61 -1.12 7.10 13.29
C VAL A 61 -0.39 8.36 13.77
N ALA A 62 0.78 8.21 14.37
CA ALA A 62 1.63 9.33 14.77
C ALA A 62 2.44 9.86 13.59
N ASP A 63 2.60 11.18 13.49
CA ASP A 63 3.53 11.78 12.53
C ASP A 63 4.98 11.57 13.01
N PRO A 64 5.83 10.85 12.25
CA PRO A 64 7.23 10.64 12.62
C PRO A 64 8.03 11.94 12.75
N ALA A 65 7.62 13.00 12.06
CA ALA A 65 8.26 14.32 12.09
C ALA A 65 7.66 15.25 13.17
N GLY A 66 6.58 14.85 13.83
CA GLY A 66 5.90 15.63 14.87
C GLY A 66 5.30 16.97 14.39
N GLN A 67 5.05 17.14 13.09
CA GLN A 67 4.49 18.36 12.51
C GLN A 67 2.97 18.40 12.59
N TYR A 68 2.32 17.23 12.64
CA TYR A 68 0.87 17.10 12.67
C TYR A 68 0.37 16.33 13.90
N PRO A 69 -0.84 16.62 14.40
CA PRO A 69 -1.49 15.79 15.41
C PRO A 69 -1.67 14.34 14.93
N ALA A 70 -1.73 13.42 15.89
CA ALA A 70 -1.99 12.00 15.61
C ALA A 70 -3.29 11.83 14.79
N GLY A 71 -3.24 10.94 13.81
CA GLY A 71 -4.34 10.66 12.89
C GLY A 71 -4.49 11.66 11.74
N SER A 72 -3.88 12.86 11.80
CA SER A 72 -4.03 13.87 10.74
C SER A 72 -3.48 13.39 9.40
N LEU A 73 -2.23 12.91 9.36
CA LEU A 73 -1.63 12.36 8.15
C LEU A 73 -2.42 11.15 7.61
N LEU A 74 -2.82 10.24 8.51
CA LEU A 74 -3.63 9.06 8.19
C LEU A 74 -4.97 9.45 7.56
N ARG A 75 -5.67 10.44 8.12
CA ARG A 75 -6.90 11.03 7.57
C ARG A 75 -6.66 11.62 6.17
N GLY A 76 -5.59 12.39 5.99
CA GLY A 76 -5.25 12.96 4.69
C GLY A 76 -4.99 11.91 3.62
N VAL A 77 -4.27 10.83 3.98
CA VAL A 77 -4.02 9.69 3.09
C VAL A 77 -5.33 8.96 2.77
N ARG A 78 -6.16 8.67 3.78
CA ARG A 78 -7.48 8.04 3.62
C ARG A 78 -8.34 8.80 2.63
N ASP A 79 -8.51 10.10 2.80
CA ASP A 79 -9.32 10.94 1.91
C ASP A 79 -8.75 11.05 0.48
N PHE A 80 -7.41 11.00 0.37
CA PHE A 80 -6.76 10.97 -0.93
C PHE A 80 -7.05 9.65 -1.66
N VAL A 81 -6.80 8.51 -1.02
CA VAL A 81 -6.92 7.21 -1.69
C VAL A 81 -8.36 6.81 -1.95
N MET A 82 -9.29 7.08 -1.02
CA MET A 82 -10.71 6.81 -1.24
C MET A 82 -11.29 7.60 -2.42
N ARG A 83 -10.74 8.78 -2.72
CA ARG A 83 -11.26 9.62 -3.81
C ARG A 83 -10.59 9.37 -5.16
N ARG A 84 -9.34 8.90 -5.19
CA ARG A 84 -8.55 8.74 -6.43
C ARG A 84 -8.27 7.29 -6.80
N HIS A 85 -8.33 6.38 -5.83
CA HIS A 85 -7.82 5.03 -5.93
C HIS A 85 -8.74 3.99 -5.28
N ALA A 86 -9.99 4.33 -4.96
CA ALA A 86 -10.93 3.35 -4.44
C ALA A 86 -11.15 2.21 -5.47
N ALA A 87 -11.29 1.01 -4.95
CA ALA A 87 -11.80 -0.12 -5.72
C ALA A 87 -13.30 0.08 -6.03
N PRO A 88 -13.86 -0.65 -7.01
CA PRO A 88 -15.31 -0.72 -7.20
C PRO A 88 -16.03 -1.12 -5.90
N ALA A 89 -17.28 -0.66 -5.74
CA ALA A 89 -18.04 -0.83 -4.51
C ALA A 89 -18.23 -2.31 -4.13
N GLU A 90 -18.31 -3.19 -5.12
CA GLU A 90 -18.47 -4.64 -4.96
C GLU A 90 -17.25 -5.31 -4.32
N LEU A 91 -16.09 -4.66 -4.34
CA LEU A 91 -14.86 -5.14 -3.73
C LEU A 91 -14.56 -4.46 -2.39
N THR A 92 -15.53 -3.76 -1.81
CA THR A 92 -15.34 -3.04 -0.56
C THR A 92 -15.26 -4.01 0.61
N VAL A 93 -14.18 -3.95 1.39
CA VAL A 93 -13.96 -4.71 2.62
C VAL A 93 -14.09 -3.78 3.83
N HIS A 94 -14.45 -4.35 4.98
CA HIS A 94 -14.72 -3.57 6.19
C HIS A 94 -13.76 -3.95 7.32
N PRO A 95 -13.11 -2.98 7.98
CA PRO A 95 -12.22 -3.28 9.09
C PRO A 95 -13.01 -3.77 10.30
N TYR A 96 -12.54 -4.83 10.97
CA TYR A 96 -13.12 -5.25 12.25
C TYR A 96 -12.81 -4.24 13.37
N ARG A 97 -11.72 -3.49 13.23
CA ARG A 97 -11.33 -2.41 14.14
C ARG A 97 -11.13 -1.12 13.35
N PRO A 98 -12.16 -0.26 13.23
CA PRO A 98 -12.00 1.05 12.63
C PRO A 98 -10.97 1.91 13.38
N VAL A 99 -10.33 2.85 12.66
CA VAL A 99 -9.37 3.77 13.25
C VAL A 99 -10.05 4.81 14.13
N VAL A 100 -9.65 4.81 15.41
CA VAL A 100 -10.03 5.80 16.42
C VAL A 100 -8.74 6.26 17.10
N VAL A 101 -8.51 7.58 17.12
CA VAL A 101 -7.32 8.20 17.71
C VAL A 101 -7.79 9.15 18.82
N ASP A 102 -7.33 8.92 20.06
CA ASP A 102 -7.74 9.70 21.24
C ASP A 102 -9.27 9.85 21.38
N GLY A 103 -10.00 8.78 21.10
CA GLY A 103 -11.47 8.75 21.18
C GLY A 103 -12.20 9.42 20.00
N ARG A 104 -11.48 9.88 18.97
CA ARG A 104 -12.05 10.53 17.78
C ARG A 104 -11.94 9.63 16.56
N ALA A 105 -13.01 9.57 15.76
CA ALA A 105 -12.94 8.93 14.45
C ALA A 105 -12.07 9.77 13.49
N LEU A 106 -11.57 9.15 12.41
CA LEU A 106 -10.79 9.88 11.40
C LEU A 106 -11.54 11.08 10.82
N ASP A 107 -12.86 10.96 10.63
CA ASP A 107 -13.68 12.03 10.08
C ASP A 107 -13.74 13.28 10.97
N ASP A 108 -13.52 13.10 12.28
CA ASP A 108 -13.47 14.20 13.25
C ASP A 108 -12.08 14.85 13.35
N ILE A 109 -11.04 14.29 12.73
CA ILE A 109 -9.66 14.78 12.80
C ILE A 109 -9.36 15.67 11.59
N GLU A 110 -8.74 16.82 11.82
CA GLU A 110 -8.37 17.76 10.75
C GLU A 110 -7.27 17.15 9.86
N PRO A 111 -7.48 17.05 8.53
CA PRO A 111 -6.44 16.59 7.61
C PRO A 111 -5.31 17.62 7.47
N PRO A 112 -4.10 17.21 7.04
CA PRO A 112 -3.03 18.15 6.74
C PRO A 112 -3.40 18.99 5.52
N ALA A 113 -2.95 20.26 5.51
CA ALA A 113 -3.10 21.14 4.35
C ALA A 113 -2.47 20.58 3.06
N ARG A 114 -1.45 19.71 3.19
CA ARG A 114 -0.82 18.98 2.08
C ARG A 114 -0.73 17.50 2.42
N VAL A 115 -1.38 16.68 1.60
CA VAL A 115 -1.33 15.22 1.75
C VAL A 115 0.00 14.67 1.24
N SER A 116 0.71 13.94 2.09
CA SER A 116 1.89 13.17 1.71
C SER A 116 1.60 11.67 1.85
N VAL A 117 1.48 10.98 0.71
CA VAL A 117 1.30 9.52 0.68
C VAL A 117 2.65 8.82 0.93
N PRO A 118 2.75 7.85 1.86
CA PRO A 118 4.00 7.11 2.07
C PRO A 118 4.57 6.51 0.78
N ALA A 119 5.90 6.49 0.66
CA ALA A 119 6.57 6.09 -0.59
C ALA A 119 6.16 4.69 -1.06
N LEU A 120 5.98 3.74 -0.12
CA LEU A 120 5.55 2.38 -0.42
C LEU A 120 4.15 2.35 -1.04
N MET A 121 3.17 2.95 -0.36
CA MET A 121 1.79 3.08 -0.85
C MET A 121 1.76 3.76 -2.22
N ARG A 122 2.53 4.85 -2.39
CA ARG A 122 2.62 5.56 -3.68
C ARG A 122 3.14 4.66 -4.81
N GLY A 123 4.07 3.76 -4.51
CA GLY A 123 4.55 2.75 -5.46
C GLY A 123 3.43 1.78 -5.87
N TYR A 124 2.59 1.35 -4.93
CA TYR A 124 1.49 0.42 -5.18
C TYR A 124 0.41 1.10 -6.04
N LEU A 125 0.03 2.32 -5.67
CA LEU A 125 -0.96 3.11 -6.42
C LEU A 125 -0.50 3.42 -7.85
N ARG A 126 0.81 3.71 -8.05
CA ARG A 126 1.39 3.90 -9.39
C ARG A 126 1.42 2.62 -10.22
N LEU A 127 1.54 1.47 -9.57
CA LEU A 127 1.44 0.19 -10.24
C LEU A 127 0.00 -0.13 -10.66
N GLY A 128 -0.99 0.56 -10.10
CA GLY A 128 -2.41 0.34 -10.39
C GLY A 128 -3.18 -0.32 -9.25
N ALA A 129 -2.58 -0.44 -8.06
CA ALA A 129 -3.31 -0.95 -6.91
C ALA A 129 -4.42 0.03 -6.51
N GLN A 130 -5.55 -0.54 -6.12
CA GLN A 130 -6.71 0.16 -5.59
C GLN A 130 -6.87 -0.14 -4.10
N VAL A 131 -7.54 0.76 -3.38
CA VAL A 131 -7.84 0.59 -1.96
C VAL A 131 -9.29 0.13 -1.81
N CYS A 132 -9.47 -0.98 -1.10
CA CYS A 132 -10.74 -1.69 -0.98
C CYS A 132 -11.60 -1.21 0.20
N GLY A 133 -11.24 -0.17 0.93
CA GLY A 133 -12.07 0.32 2.04
C GLY A 133 -11.32 1.18 3.04
N GLU A 134 -12.00 1.43 4.16
CA GLU A 134 -11.44 2.14 5.32
C GLU A 134 -10.27 1.38 5.94
N PRO A 135 -9.29 2.08 6.54
CA PRO A 135 -8.18 1.42 7.18
C PRO A 135 -8.61 0.70 8.47
N ALA A 136 -7.95 -0.42 8.77
CA ALA A 136 -8.02 -1.08 10.07
C ALA A 136 -6.99 -0.46 11.03
N HIS A 137 -7.33 -0.34 12.30
CA HIS A 137 -6.40 0.11 13.33
C HIS A 137 -5.55 -1.06 13.83
N ASP A 138 -4.23 -0.96 13.67
CA ASP A 138 -3.28 -1.85 14.30
C ASP A 138 -2.52 -1.10 15.41
N PRO A 139 -2.93 -1.26 16.69
CA PRO A 139 -2.28 -0.61 17.82
C PRO A 139 -0.95 -1.24 18.20
N ASP A 140 -0.67 -2.48 17.79
CA ASP A 140 0.60 -3.16 18.09
C ASP A 140 1.75 -2.50 17.31
N PHE A 141 1.42 -1.93 16.13
CA PHE A 141 2.36 -1.20 15.28
C PHE A 141 2.11 0.31 15.23
N GLY A 142 0.99 0.79 15.78
CA GLY A 142 0.63 2.22 15.79
C GLY A 142 0.29 2.76 14.40
N VAL A 143 -0.40 1.96 13.58
CA VAL A 143 -0.70 2.26 12.18
C VAL A 143 -2.19 2.09 11.85
N GLY A 144 -2.61 2.75 10.77
CA GLY A 144 -3.82 2.39 10.03
C GLY A 144 -3.43 1.58 8.79
N ASP A 145 -3.95 0.37 8.68
CA ASP A 145 -3.70 -0.54 7.56
C ASP A 145 -4.76 -0.39 6.49
N PHE A 146 -4.35 -0.03 5.28
CA PHE A 146 -5.25 0.11 4.14
C PHE A 146 -5.33 -1.20 3.36
N PRO A 147 -6.53 -1.77 3.15
CA PRO A 147 -6.69 -2.97 2.34
C PRO A 147 -6.47 -2.60 0.86
N ALA A 148 -5.48 -3.21 0.23
CA ALA A 148 -5.10 -2.93 -1.14
C ALA A 148 -5.28 -4.16 -2.03
N LEU A 149 -5.64 -3.92 -3.29
CA LEU A 149 -5.81 -4.95 -4.32
C LEU A 149 -5.18 -4.49 -5.62
N LEU A 150 -4.41 -5.36 -6.26
CA LEU A 150 -3.88 -5.16 -7.60
C LEU A 150 -4.38 -6.28 -8.51
N ASP A 151 -5.03 -5.90 -9.61
CA ASP A 151 -5.26 -6.75 -10.77
C ASP A 151 -4.05 -6.63 -11.71
N LYS A 152 -3.32 -7.74 -11.91
CA LYS A 152 -2.11 -7.73 -12.73
C LYS A 152 -2.35 -7.30 -14.17
N ARG A 153 -3.57 -7.49 -14.70
CA ARG A 153 -3.94 -7.14 -16.08
C ARG A 153 -3.98 -5.64 -16.29
N HIS A 154 -4.20 -4.88 -15.22
CA HIS A 154 -4.20 -3.42 -15.21
C HIS A 154 -2.89 -2.84 -14.66
N ALA A 155 -1.92 -3.69 -14.32
CA ALA A 155 -0.67 -3.21 -13.75
C ALA A 155 0.14 -2.37 -14.75
N ASP A 156 0.62 -1.19 -14.35
CA ASP A 156 1.53 -0.38 -15.17
C ASP A 156 2.93 -1.03 -15.20
N THR A 157 3.07 -2.06 -16.03
CA THR A 157 4.35 -2.75 -16.24
C THR A 157 5.39 -1.84 -16.91
N ARG A 158 4.99 -0.74 -17.55
CA ARG A 158 5.92 0.27 -18.10
C ARG A 158 6.54 1.08 -16.96
N TYR A 159 5.80 1.36 -15.88
CA TYR A 159 6.35 1.95 -14.66
C TYR A 159 7.44 1.04 -14.05
N LEU A 160 7.19 -0.26 -13.97
CA LEU A 160 8.21 -1.22 -13.51
C LEU A 160 9.42 -1.26 -14.43
N LYS A 161 9.23 -1.28 -15.76
CA LYS A 161 10.36 -1.22 -16.72
C LYS A 161 11.19 0.06 -16.54
N ARG A 162 10.55 1.22 -16.42
CA ARG A 162 11.22 2.52 -16.19
C ARG A 162 12.04 2.52 -14.89
N LEU A 163 11.47 2.02 -13.80
CA LEU A 163 12.16 1.89 -12.52
C LEU A 163 13.34 0.90 -12.59
N ARG A 164 13.25 -0.19 -13.36
CA ARG A 164 14.35 -1.15 -13.57
C ARG A 164 15.52 -0.49 -14.28
N SER A 165 15.23 0.24 -15.35
CA SER A 165 16.25 1.00 -16.09
C SER A 165 16.90 2.09 -15.24
N ALA A 166 16.13 2.79 -14.41
CA ALA A 166 16.66 3.81 -13.49
C ALA A 166 17.52 3.20 -12.37
N GLY A 167 17.09 2.10 -11.75
CA GLY A 167 17.86 1.40 -10.72
C GLY A 167 19.17 0.80 -11.23
N ALA A 168 19.17 0.26 -12.45
CA ALA A 168 20.38 -0.20 -13.11
C ALA A 168 21.37 0.94 -13.39
N ALA A 169 20.87 2.12 -13.81
CA ALA A 169 21.70 3.30 -14.03
C ALA A 169 22.32 3.83 -12.72
N THR A 170 21.57 3.83 -11.61
CA THR A 170 22.08 4.22 -10.29
C THR A 170 23.12 3.22 -9.76
N ALA A 171 22.92 1.92 -9.95
CA ALA A 171 23.89 0.90 -9.56
C ALA A 171 25.21 1.01 -10.36
N ILE A 172 25.14 1.33 -11.66
CA ILE A 172 26.32 1.57 -12.51
C ILE A 172 27.05 2.85 -12.09
N ALA A 173 26.31 3.91 -11.73
CA ALA A 173 26.90 5.17 -11.27
C ALA A 173 27.66 4.99 -9.95
N ASN A 174 27.11 4.21 -9.01
CA ASN A 174 27.74 3.94 -7.71
C ASN A 174 28.89 2.91 -7.82
N GLY A 175 28.83 1.98 -8.79
CA GLY A 175 29.89 1.01 -9.05
C GLY A 175 31.11 1.57 -9.79
N ARG A 176 31.06 2.81 -10.28
CA ARG A 176 32.21 3.52 -10.90
C ARG A 176 32.96 4.42 -9.93
N ALA A 177 32.53 4.50 -8.66
CA ALA A 177 33.13 5.32 -7.61
C ALA A 177 33.94 4.51 -6.58
N SER A 178 34.36 3.28 -6.93
CA SER A 178 35.23 2.42 -6.10
C SER A 178 36.58 2.18 -6.77
#